data_AF-A0A953DLK2-F1
#
_entry.id   AF-A0A953DLK2-F1
#
_cell.length_a   1.000
_cell.length_b   1.000
_cell.length_c   1.000
_cell.angle_alpha   90.00
_cell.angle_beta   90.00
_cell.angle_gamma   90.00
#
_symmetry.space_group_name_H-M   'P 1'
#
loop_
_entity.id
_entity.type
_entity.pdbx_description
1 polymer ?
#
loop_
_entity_poly.entity_id
_entity_poly.type
_entity_poly.pdbx_seq_one_letter_code
_entity_poly.pdbx_strand_id
1 'polypeptide(L)'
;MIVKYAVTTVVGIALVWGVIRLFGWIEEKTRASFGVRAGLIGIGVILTAVGAYLGLFWAPPDRMMGDVQRIMYCHVPLLWNALIALCINFACSVLYLIKPSWKTDSLAEAAAETGVVMGANGVLLGAIWAKPTWGVWWTWDPRLIAAAIMLIAYAGYLALRRFIEDPDRRALWSSVVGILVAVDLPVVWFAVRWFRSIHQFQSSPSTVDPALRVPLRVMAFAFLFLLMGFLWQRYRIALAHRKDEVALPDALPTTARREVTP
;
A
#
# COMPACT_ATOMS: atom_id res chain seq x y z
N MET A 1 -13.25 26.73 -10.11
CA MET A 1 -13.05 25.26 -10.10
C MET A 1 -11.57 24.87 -10.15
N ILE A 2 -10.77 25.47 -11.03
CA ILE A 2 -9.32 25.22 -11.22
C ILE A 2 -8.48 25.44 -9.94
N VAL A 3 -8.80 26.45 -9.13
CA VAL A 3 -8.10 26.74 -7.86
C VAL A 3 -8.28 25.64 -6.81
N LYS A 4 -9.43 24.94 -6.78
CA LYS A 4 -9.67 23.83 -5.83
C LYS A 4 -8.81 22.60 -6.16
N TYR A 5 -8.49 22.38 -7.44
CA TYR A 5 -7.64 21.29 -7.91
C TYR A 5 -6.14 21.59 -7.71
N ALA A 6 -5.71 22.85 -7.90
CA ALA A 6 -4.34 23.25 -7.62
C ALA A 6 -3.97 23.10 -6.14
N VAL A 7 -4.88 23.44 -5.22
CA VAL A 7 -4.65 23.30 -3.77
C VAL A 7 -4.58 21.82 -3.35
N THR A 8 -5.37 20.93 -3.96
CA THR A 8 -5.33 19.48 -3.63
C THR A 8 -4.05 18.81 -4.13
N THR A 9 -3.54 19.19 -5.29
CA THR A 9 -2.27 18.67 -5.83
C THR A 9 -1.05 19.14 -5.03
N VAL A 10 -1.02 20.41 -4.61
CA VAL A 10 0.06 20.95 -3.77
C VAL A 10 0.05 20.30 -2.38
N VAL A 11 -1.13 20.07 -1.78
CA VAL A 11 -1.26 19.36 -0.49
C VAL A 11 -0.81 17.89 -0.61
N GLY A 12 -1.16 17.20 -1.70
CA GLY A 12 -0.74 15.82 -1.93
C GLY A 12 0.78 15.68 -2.08
N ILE A 13 1.40 16.55 -2.87
CA ILE A 13 2.86 16.61 -3.05
C ILE A 13 3.55 16.98 -1.72
N ALA A 14 3.00 17.95 -0.97
CA ALA A 14 3.52 18.35 0.34
C ALA A 14 3.40 17.24 1.39
N LEU A 15 2.34 16.42 1.36
CA LEU A 15 2.19 15.27 2.23
C LEU A 15 3.24 14.19 1.95
N VAL A 16 3.52 13.90 0.68
CA VAL A 16 4.52 12.89 0.30
C VAL A 16 5.93 13.38 0.65
N TRP A 17 6.25 14.65 0.35
CA TRP A 17 7.49 15.26 0.84
C TRP A 17 7.54 15.33 2.37
N GLY A 18 6.41 15.55 3.03
CA GLY A 18 6.28 15.52 4.49
C GLY A 18 6.61 14.14 5.06
N VAL A 19 6.11 13.07 4.44
CA VAL A 19 6.43 11.68 4.81
C VAL A 19 7.90 11.37 4.57
N ILE A 20 8.46 11.73 3.41
CA ILE A 20 9.88 11.52 3.10
C ILE A 20 10.78 12.31 4.07
N ARG A 21 10.43 13.57 4.36
CA ARG A 21 11.17 14.42 5.32
C ARG A 21 11.02 13.91 6.73
N LEU A 22 9.84 13.46 7.14
CA LEU A 22 9.61 12.86 8.45
C LEU A 22 10.46 11.60 8.61
N PHE A 23 10.48 10.73 7.60
CA PHE A 23 11.30 9.51 7.61
C PHE A 23 12.80 9.85 7.63
N GLY A 24 13.24 10.80 6.80
CA GLY A 24 14.63 11.27 6.79
C GLY A 24 15.06 11.92 8.11
N TRP A 25 14.22 12.78 8.69
CA TRP A 25 14.48 13.46 9.96
C TRP A 25 14.52 12.48 11.14
N ILE A 26 13.60 11.50 11.19
CA ILE A 26 13.64 10.44 12.20
C ILE A 26 14.92 9.61 12.05
N GLU A 27 15.31 9.24 10.83
CA GLU A 27 16.52 8.46 10.58
C GLU A 27 17.80 9.23 10.96
N GLU A 28 17.81 10.55 10.74
CA GLU A 28 18.91 11.44 11.09
C GLU A 28 18.99 11.71 12.61
N LYS A 29 17.85 11.92 13.29
CA LYS A 29 17.82 12.21 14.74
C LYS A 29 17.84 10.99 15.64
N THR A 30 17.38 9.83 15.18
CA THR A 30 17.35 8.63 16.02
C THR A 30 18.33 7.59 15.50
N ARG A 31 19.46 7.42 16.22
CA ARG A 31 20.23 6.16 16.21
C ARG A 31 19.34 4.93 16.50
N ALA A 32 18.13 5.16 17.03
CA ALA A 32 17.08 4.19 17.32
C ALA A 32 15.95 4.12 16.26
N SER A 33 16.28 4.15 14.95
CA SER A 33 15.33 3.90 13.85
C SER A 33 14.56 2.56 13.98
N PHE A 34 15.10 1.61 14.75
CA PHE A 34 14.41 0.38 15.14
C PHE A 34 13.21 0.63 16.09
N GLY A 35 13.37 1.50 17.10
CA GLY A 35 12.36 1.75 18.13
C GLY A 35 11.09 2.38 17.58
N VAL A 36 11.20 3.32 16.64
CA VAL A 36 10.02 3.95 16.01
C VAL A 36 9.22 2.93 15.21
N ARG A 37 9.89 2.13 14.38
CA ARG A 37 9.23 1.09 13.57
C ARG A 37 8.60 0.00 14.44
N ALA A 38 9.34 -0.49 15.44
CA ALA A 38 8.83 -1.46 16.40
C ALA A 38 7.62 -0.90 17.17
N GLY A 39 7.64 0.39 17.51
CA GLY A 39 6.52 1.10 18.10
C GLY A 39 5.29 1.15 17.17
N LEU A 40 5.45 1.52 15.90
CA LEU A 40 4.36 1.54 14.92
C LEU A 40 3.73 0.16 14.75
N ILE A 41 4.56 -0.88 14.57
CA ILE A 41 4.08 -2.26 14.44
C ILE A 41 3.42 -2.73 15.74
N GLY A 42 4.02 -2.44 16.89
CA GLY A 42 3.47 -2.80 18.21
C GLY A 42 2.10 -2.17 18.46
N ILE A 43 1.94 -0.87 18.16
CA ILE A 43 0.65 -0.18 18.23
C ILE A 43 -0.35 -0.84 17.27
N GLY A 44 0.07 -1.12 16.03
CA GLY A 44 -0.76 -1.81 15.04
C GLY A 44 -1.27 -3.16 15.55
N VAL A 45 -0.38 -4.00 16.11
CA VAL A 45 -0.73 -5.31 16.68
C VAL A 45 -1.70 -5.20 17.86
N ILE A 46 -1.46 -4.25 18.78
CA ILE A 46 -2.36 -4.01 19.91
C ILE A 46 -3.74 -3.58 19.41
N LEU A 47 -3.81 -2.64 18.48
CA LEU A 47 -5.07 -2.19 17.90
C LEU A 47 -5.77 -3.29 17.11
N THR A 48 -5.03 -4.19 16.45
CA THR A 48 -5.63 -5.38 15.81
C THR A 48 -6.26 -6.29 16.85
N ALA A 49 -5.59 -6.56 17.98
CA ALA A 49 -6.15 -7.38 19.05
C ALA A 49 -7.42 -6.74 19.67
N VAL A 50 -7.37 -5.43 19.96
CA VAL A 50 -8.52 -4.66 20.47
C VAL A 50 -9.65 -4.64 19.44
N GLY A 51 -9.33 -4.35 18.18
CA GLY A 51 -10.30 -4.32 17.09
C GLY A 51 -10.94 -5.68 16.85
N ALA A 52 -10.18 -6.77 16.97
CA ALA A 52 -10.69 -8.14 16.84
C ALA A 52 -11.63 -8.47 18.00
N TYR A 53 -11.27 -8.11 19.23
CA TYR A 53 -12.15 -8.27 20.38
C TYR A 53 -13.46 -7.50 20.19
N LEU A 54 -13.36 -6.23 19.81
CA LEU A 54 -14.53 -5.38 19.58
C LEU A 54 -15.39 -5.91 18.43
N GLY A 55 -14.78 -6.38 17.35
CA GLY A 55 -15.45 -6.86 16.16
C GLY A 55 -16.06 -8.25 16.32
N LEU A 56 -15.52 -9.12 17.17
CA LEU A 56 -16.00 -10.49 17.37
C LEU A 56 -16.97 -10.62 18.54
N PHE A 57 -16.77 -9.87 19.63
CA PHE A 57 -17.52 -10.07 20.88
C PHE A 57 -18.38 -8.87 21.29
N TRP A 58 -17.97 -7.64 20.97
CA TRP A 58 -18.70 -6.43 21.40
C TRP A 58 -19.74 -5.96 20.41
N ALA A 59 -19.40 -5.96 19.11
CA ALA A 59 -20.30 -5.49 18.07
C ALA A 59 -21.52 -6.42 17.94
N PRO A 60 -22.75 -5.87 17.88
CA PRO A 60 -23.92 -6.68 17.60
C PRO A 60 -23.84 -7.26 16.17
N PRO A 61 -24.48 -8.40 15.90
CA PRO A 61 -24.59 -8.93 14.54
C PRO A 61 -25.34 -7.94 13.63
N ASP A 62 -24.98 -7.91 12.35
CA ASP A 62 -25.68 -7.08 11.36
C ASP A 62 -27.12 -7.59 11.16
N ARG A 63 -28.07 -6.68 10.96
CA ARG A 63 -29.49 -7.02 10.82
C ARG A 63 -29.77 -7.96 9.64
N MET A 64 -29.04 -7.83 8.53
CA MET A 64 -29.26 -8.60 7.31
C MET A 64 -28.24 -9.72 7.15
N MET A 65 -26.98 -9.45 7.48
CA MET A 65 -25.87 -10.37 7.24
C MET A 65 -25.50 -11.22 8.47
N GLY A 66 -26.05 -10.93 9.65
CA GLY A 66 -25.67 -11.59 10.89
C GLY A 66 -24.17 -11.45 11.18
N ASP A 67 -23.55 -12.54 11.65
CA ASP A 67 -22.12 -12.55 12.00
C ASP A 67 -21.18 -12.54 10.78
N VAL A 68 -21.68 -12.82 9.57
CA VAL A 68 -20.86 -12.78 8.34
C VAL A 68 -20.28 -11.37 8.11
N GLN A 69 -21.01 -10.32 8.50
CA GLN A 69 -20.56 -8.94 8.38
C GLN A 69 -19.24 -8.67 9.09
N ARG A 70 -18.89 -9.42 10.15
CA ARG A 70 -17.68 -9.18 10.96
C ARG A 70 -16.39 -9.24 10.14
N ILE A 71 -16.39 -9.95 9.01
CA ILE A 71 -15.27 -9.98 8.04
C ILE A 71 -14.96 -8.56 7.52
N MET A 72 -15.95 -7.68 7.44
CA MET A 72 -15.81 -6.29 6.99
C MET A 72 -14.87 -5.47 7.86
N TYR A 73 -14.72 -5.83 9.14
CA TYR A 73 -13.76 -5.16 10.02
C TYR A 73 -12.31 -5.39 9.59
N CYS A 74 -12.02 -6.43 8.82
CA CYS A 74 -10.69 -6.64 8.24
C CYS A 74 -10.67 -6.28 6.75
N HIS A 75 -11.64 -6.78 5.97
CA HIS A 75 -11.72 -6.59 4.52
C HIS A 75 -11.67 -5.11 4.12
N VAL A 76 -12.56 -4.28 4.68
CA VAL A 76 -12.67 -2.87 4.27
C VAL A 76 -11.41 -2.07 4.62
N PRO A 77 -10.88 -2.13 5.86
CA PRO A 77 -9.61 -1.50 6.21
C PRO A 77 -8.42 -1.93 5.36
N LEU A 78 -8.31 -3.21 5.00
CA LEU A 78 -7.22 -3.71 4.14
C LEU A 78 -7.26 -3.02 2.77
N LEU A 79 -8.44 -2.91 2.15
CA LEU A 79 -8.58 -2.25 0.84
C LEU A 79 -8.31 -0.74 0.92
N TRP A 80 -8.72 -0.08 2.00
CA TRP A 80 -8.39 1.34 2.20
C TRP A 80 -6.88 1.57 2.31
N ASN A 81 -6.20 0.76 3.13
CA ASN A 81 -4.77 0.88 3.32
C ASN A 81 -3.98 0.46 2.07
N ALA A 82 -4.47 -0.52 1.30
CA ALA A 82 -3.92 -0.82 -0.01
C ALA A 82 -3.98 0.39 -0.94
N LEU A 83 -5.14 1.05 -1.07
CA LEU A 83 -5.28 2.25 -1.90
C LEU A 83 -4.39 3.41 -1.42
N ILE A 84 -4.23 3.60 -0.11
CA ILE A 84 -3.31 4.59 0.45
C ILE A 84 -1.87 4.28 0.02
N ALA A 85 -1.41 3.04 0.17
CA ALA A 85 -0.07 2.63 -0.23
C ALA A 85 0.16 2.84 -1.74
N LEU A 86 -0.80 2.44 -2.57
CA LEU A 86 -0.69 2.58 -4.02
C LEU A 86 -0.76 4.06 -4.47
N CYS A 87 -1.47 4.93 -3.75
CA CYS A 87 -1.39 6.39 -3.92
C CYS A 87 0.00 6.95 -3.56
N ILE A 88 0.67 6.41 -2.53
CA ILE A 88 2.05 6.77 -2.20
C ILE A 88 2.99 6.35 -3.33
N ASN A 89 2.81 5.15 -3.89
CA ASN A 89 3.57 4.69 -5.06
C ASN A 89 3.40 5.67 -6.25
N PHE A 90 2.16 6.02 -6.59
CA PHE A 90 1.86 6.98 -7.65
C PHE A 90 2.61 8.30 -7.43
N ALA A 91 2.47 8.89 -6.24
CA ALA A 91 3.07 10.19 -5.95
C ALA A 91 4.61 10.12 -5.98
N CYS A 92 5.21 9.05 -5.44
CA CYS A 92 6.65 8.86 -5.49
C CYS A 92 7.16 8.66 -6.92
N SER A 93 6.40 7.95 -7.76
CA SER A 93 6.70 7.76 -9.18
C SER A 93 6.67 9.09 -9.95
N VAL A 94 5.66 9.94 -9.71
CA VAL A 94 5.61 11.30 -10.28
C VAL A 94 6.79 12.14 -9.79
N LEU A 95 7.08 12.11 -8.49
CA LEU A 95 8.20 12.86 -7.92
C LEU A 95 9.55 12.41 -8.46
N TYR A 96 9.74 11.12 -8.70
CA TYR A 96 10.96 10.59 -9.32
C TYR A 96 11.17 11.17 -10.73
N LEU A 97 10.11 11.26 -11.55
CA LEU A 97 10.22 11.85 -12.89
C LEU A 97 10.48 13.37 -12.87
N ILE A 98 9.99 14.09 -11.85
CA ILE A 98 10.25 15.53 -11.69
C ILE A 98 11.66 15.78 -11.15
N LYS A 99 12.05 15.02 -10.13
CA LYS A 99 13.34 15.13 -9.45
C LYS A 99 13.81 13.73 -9.04
N PRO A 100 14.63 13.06 -9.88
CA PRO A 100 15.10 11.71 -9.62
C PRO A 100 15.80 11.60 -8.25
N SER A 101 15.43 10.58 -7.49
CA SER A 101 16.02 10.30 -6.19
C SER A 101 15.86 8.83 -5.83
N TRP A 102 16.95 8.21 -5.35
CA TRP A 102 16.89 6.85 -4.82
C TRP A 102 15.93 6.71 -3.63
N LYS A 103 15.67 7.80 -2.90
CA LYS A 103 14.68 7.82 -1.82
C LYS A 103 13.25 7.73 -2.36
N THR A 104 12.92 8.47 -3.42
CA THR A 104 11.57 8.41 -4.00
C THR A 104 11.34 7.08 -4.71
N ASP A 105 12.33 6.55 -5.45
CA ASP A 105 12.25 5.22 -6.07
C ASP A 105 12.05 4.11 -5.02
N SER A 106 12.85 4.10 -3.96
CA SER A 106 12.76 3.09 -2.90
C SER A 106 11.43 3.14 -2.16
N LEU A 107 10.87 4.34 -1.95
CA LEU A 107 9.57 4.49 -1.30
C LEU A 107 8.43 4.06 -2.24
N ALA A 108 8.54 4.30 -3.55
CA ALA A 108 7.60 3.81 -4.54
C ALA A 108 7.55 2.27 -4.52
N GLU A 109 8.69 1.61 -4.57
CA GLU A 109 8.78 0.14 -4.48
C GLU A 109 8.15 -0.41 -3.21
N ALA A 110 8.54 0.11 -2.05
CA ALA A 110 8.02 -0.31 -0.76
C ALA A 110 6.49 -0.13 -0.66
N ALA A 111 5.97 0.94 -1.24
CA ALA A 111 4.55 1.23 -1.26
C ALA A 111 3.77 0.27 -2.19
N ALA A 112 4.33 -0.09 -3.34
CA ALA A 112 3.74 -1.11 -4.21
C ALA A 112 3.70 -2.49 -3.52
N GLU A 113 4.80 -2.92 -2.89
CA GLU A 113 4.86 -4.22 -2.21
C GLU A 113 3.85 -4.32 -1.06
N THR A 114 3.82 -3.32 -0.18
CA THR A 114 2.88 -3.29 0.95
C THR A 114 1.43 -3.15 0.48
N GLY A 115 1.17 -2.34 -0.55
CA GLY A 115 -0.14 -2.18 -1.17
C GLY A 115 -0.68 -3.47 -1.79
N VAL A 116 0.16 -4.22 -2.53
CA VAL A 116 -0.22 -5.52 -3.11
C VAL A 116 -0.56 -6.54 -2.01
N VAL A 117 0.26 -6.63 -0.95
CA VAL A 117 -0.02 -7.56 0.15
C VAL A 117 -1.34 -7.24 0.84
N MET A 118 -1.60 -5.96 1.15
CA MET A 118 -2.85 -5.56 1.78
C MET A 118 -4.06 -5.77 0.86
N GLY A 119 -3.92 -5.40 -0.42
CA GLY A 119 -4.97 -5.56 -1.41
C GLY A 119 -5.32 -7.03 -1.65
N ALA A 120 -4.32 -7.91 -1.75
CA ALA A 120 -4.54 -9.35 -1.95
C ALA A 120 -5.28 -9.98 -0.77
N ASN A 121 -4.86 -9.69 0.46
CA ASN A 121 -5.58 -10.14 1.67
C ASN A 121 -7.01 -9.57 1.72
N GLY A 122 -7.16 -8.31 1.33
CA GLY A 122 -8.43 -7.65 1.17
C GLY A 122 -9.37 -8.39 0.21
N VAL A 123 -8.92 -8.64 -1.02
CA VAL A 123 -9.71 -9.37 -2.04
C VAL A 123 -10.03 -10.78 -1.59
N LEU A 124 -9.09 -11.48 -0.95
CA LEU A 124 -9.31 -12.82 -0.40
C LEU A 124 -10.43 -12.82 0.65
N LEU A 125 -10.38 -11.93 1.64
CA LEU A 125 -11.44 -11.79 2.65
C LEU A 125 -12.77 -11.36 2.02
N GLY A 126 -12.72 -10.55 0.96
CA GLY A 126 -13.89 -10.17 0.18
C GLY A 126 -14.57 -11.38 -0.46
N ALA A 127 -13.80 -12.28 -1.06
CA ALA A 127 -14.31 -13.52 -1.64
C ALA A 127 -14.92 -14.45 -0.58
N ILE A 128 -14.29 -14.55 0.60
CA ILE A 128 -14.81 -15.33 1.74
C ILE A 128 -16.16 -14.78 2.20
N TRP A 129 -16.28 -13.46 2.31
CA TRP A 129 -17.54 -12.82 2.66
C TRP A 129 -18.59 -12.89 1.54
N ALA A 130 -18.17 -12.87 0.27
CA ALA A 130 -19.05 -12.94 -0.88
C ALA A 130 -19.78 -14.28 -0.97
N LYS A 131 -19.13 -15.40 -0.60
CA LYS A 131 -19.73 -16.73 -0.70
C LYS A 131 -21.09 -16.86 0.03
N PRO A 132 -21.19 -16.56 1.34
CA PRO A 132 -22.47 -16.60 2.04
C PRO A 132 -23.42 -15.45 1.68
N THR A 133 -22.91 -14.31 1.20
CA THR A 133 -23.75 -13.12 0.94
C THR A 133 -24.36 -13.11 -0.47
N TRP A 134 -23.62 -13.57 -1.47
CA TRP A 134 -23.99 -13.55 -2.90
C TRP A 134 -24.13 -14.95 -3.49
N GLY A 135 -23.83 -16.01 -2.73
CA GLY A 135 -23.84 -17.41 -3.19
C GLY A 135 -22.58 -17.83 -3.97
N VAL A 136 -21.71 -16.89 -4.32
CA VAL A 136 -20.51 -17.09 -5.15
C VAL A 136 -19.28 -16.44 -4.54
N TRP A 137 -18.10 -17.02 -4.76
CA TRP A 137 -16.81 -16.46 -4.31
C TRP A 137 -16.38 -15.25 -5.15
N TRP A 138 -16.85 -15.19 -6.40
CA TRP A 138 -16.51 -14.16 -7.36
C TRP A 138 -17.67 -13.93 -8.32
N THR A 139 -17.80 -12.68 -8.75
CA THR A 139 -18.67 -12.28 -9.85
C THR A 139 -17.95 -11.24 -10.69
N TRP A 140 -18.43 -10.99 -11.90
CA TRP A 140 -17.91 -9.99 -12.83
C TRP A 140 -18.41 -8.57 -12.50
N ASP A 141 -18.53 -8.26 -11.20
CA ASP A 141 -18.89 -6.93 -10.74
C ASP A 141 -17.76 -5.93 -11.07
N PRO A 142 -18.09 -4.71 -11.53
CA PRO A 142 -17.09 -3.73 -11.94
C PRO A 142 -16.09 -3.35 -10.85
N ARG A 143 -16.49 -3.33 -9.57
CA ARG A 143 -15.58 -3.04 -8.44
C ARG A 143 -14.60 -4.19 -8.23
N LEU A 144 -15.08 -5.42 -8.33
CA LEU A 144 -14.27 -6.63 -8.22
C LEU A 144 -13.24 -6.69 -9.34
N ILE A 145 -13.68 -6.53 -10.59
CA ILE A 145 -12.79 -6.54 -11.76
C ILE A 145 -11.72 -5.46 -11.63
N ALA A 146 -12.10 -4.22 -11.28
CA ALA A 146 -11.12 -3.14 -11.08
C ALA A 146 -10.10 -3.52 -9.98
N ALA A 147 -10.54 -4.07 -8.85
CA ALA A 147 -9.61 -4.50 -7.79
C ALA A 147 -8.67 -5.63 -8.25
N ALA A 148 -9.13 -6.55 -9.10
CA ALA A 148 -8.28 -7.59 -9.70
C ALA A 148 -7.26 -7.01 -10.69
N ILE A 149 -7.69 -6.08 -11.55
CA ILE A 149 -6.80 -5.36 -12.48
C ILE A 149 -5.72 -4.61 -11.69
N MET A 150 -6.10 -3.85 -10.66
CA MET A 150 -5.18 -3.18 -9.75
C MET A 150 -4.11 -4.14 -9.21
N LEU A 151 -4.50 -5.31 -8.68
CA LEU A 151 -3.55 -6.27 -8.12
C LEU A 151 -2.63 -6.88 -9.17
N ILE A 152 -3.17 -7.30 -10.32
CA ILE A 152 -2.37 -7.90 -11.40
C ILE A 152 -1.41 -6.86 -11.99
N ALA A 153 -1.86 -5.63 -12.19
CA ALA A 153 -1.06 -4.55 -12.74
C ALA A 153 0.09 -4.14 -11.80
N TYR A 154 -0.16 -4.06 -10.48
CA TYR A 154 0.92 -3.81 -9.51
C TYR A 154 1.84 -5.03 -9.30
N ALA A 155 1.34 -6.27 -9.46
CA ALA A 155 2.21 -7.43 -9.55
C ALA A 155 3.13 -7.36 -10.79
N GLY A 156 2.60 -6.89 -11.92
CA GLY A 156 3.38 -6.59 -13.13
C GLY A 156 4.42 -5.48 -12.92
N TYR A 157 4.08 -4.40 -12.21
CA TYR A 157 5.02 -3.36 -11.79
C TYR A 157 6.19 -3.95 -10.98
N LEU A 158 5.91 -4.83 -10.01
CA LEU A 158 6.94 -5.46 -9.18
C LEU A 158 7.77 -6.47 -9.99
N ALA A 159 7.16 -7.21 -10.91
CA ALA A 159 7.85 -8.11 -11.81
C ALA A 159 8.81 -7.35 -12.74
N LEU A 160 8.37 -6.23 -13.32
CA LEU A 160 9.21 -5.34 -14.14
C LEU A 160 10.46 -4.91 -13.38
N ARG A 161 10.31 -4.54 -12.10
CA ARG A 161 11.44 -4.16 -11.24
C ARG A 161 12.45 -5.27 -11.01
N ARG A 162 12.07 -6.53 -11.15
CA ARG A 162 12.99 -7.67 -11.01
C ARG A 162 13.72 -8.03 -12.30
N PHE A 163 13.15 -7.70 -13.47
CA PHE A 163 13.73 -8.05 -14.77
C PHE A 163 14.71 -7.02 -15.31
N ILE A 164 14.67 -5.78 -14.84
CA ILE A 164 15.58 -4.73 -15.30
C ILE A 164 16.77 -4.66 -14.34
N GLU A 165 17.95 -5.03 -14.86
CA GLU A 165 19.21 -5.02 -14.10
C GLU A 165 19.73 -3.60 -13.85
N ASP A 166 19.71 -2.76 -14.90
CA ASP A 166 20.18 -1.38 -14.81
C ASP A 166 19.32 -0.56 -13.83
N PRO A 167 19.87 -0.05 -12.71
CA PRO A 167 19.10 0.60 -11.66
C PRO A 167 18.40 1.88 -12.14
N ASP A 168 19.02 2.65 -13.02
CA ASP A 168 18.47 3.90 -13.55
C ASP A 168 17.27 3.62 -14.48
N ARG A 169 17.42 2.72 -15.46
CA ARG A 169 16.30 2.30 -16.33
C ARG A 169 15.19 1.65 -15.53
N ARG A 170 15.51 0.82 -14.53
CA ARG A 170 14.52 0.17 -13.66
C ARG A 170 13.67 1.22 -12.95
N ALA A 171 14.29 2.21 -12.32
CA ALA A 171 13.59 3.26 -11.59
C ALA A 171 12.74 4.15 -12.52
N LEU A 172 13.29 4.51 -13.68
CA LEU A 172 12.56 5.27 -14.70
C LEU A 172 11.33 4.52 -15.22
N TRP A 173 11.51 3.29 -15.70
CA TRP A 173 10.44 2.50 -16.32
C TRP A 173 9.37 2.13 -15.30
N SER A 174 9.78 1.80 -14.08
CA SER A 174 8.83 1.57 -12.99
C SER A 174 8.03 2.81 -12.69
N SER A 175 8.65 3.99 -12.63
CA SER A 175 7.92 5.23 -12.35
C SER A 175 6.84 5.50 -13.39
N VAL A 176 7.15 5.28 -14.68
CA VAL A 176 6.14 5.39 -15.76
C VAL A 176 5.02 4.37 -15.57
N VAL A 177 5.35 3.10 -15.33
CA VAL A 177 4.35 2.05 -15.13
C VAL A 177 3.51 2.30 -13.87
N GLY A 178 4.10 2.73 -12.77
CA GLY A 178 3.39 3.07 -11.53
C GLY A 178 2.35 4.16 -11.74
N ILE A 179 2.68 5.17 -12.55
CA ILE A 179 1.73 6.22 -12.96
C ILE A 179 0.58 5.65 -13.80
N LEU A 180 0.89 4.82 -14.80
CA LEU A 180 -0.12 4.23 -15.68
C LEU A 180 -1.07 3.30 -14.91
N VAL A 181 -0.53 2.43 -14.07
CA VAL A 181 -1.32 1.53 -13.22
C VAL A 181 -2.15 2.33 -12.24
N ALA A 182 -1.66 3.48 -11.77
CA ALA A 182 -2.39 4.29 -10.80
C ALA A 182 -3.70 4.89 -11.32
N VAL A 183 -3.88 4.96 -12.65
CA VAL A 183 -5.13 5.40 -13.29
C VAL A 183 -6.32 4.52 -12.91
N ASP A 184 -6.07 3.27 -12.52
CA ASP A 184 -7.12 2.34 -12.09
C ASP A 184 -7.60 2.61 -10.65
N LEU A 185 -6.83 3.29 -9.78
CA LEU A 185 -7.25 3.52 -8.39
C LEU A 185 -8.57 4.29 -8.27
N PRO A 186 -8.82 5.37 -9.04
CA PRO A 186 -10.13 6.01 -9.11
C PRO A 186 -11.22 5.07 -9.61
N VAL A 187 -10.94 4.19 -10.57
CA VAL A 187 -11.90 3.21 -11.09
C VAL A 187 -12.29 2.25 -9.98
N VAL A 188 -11.31 1.68 -9.27
CA VAL A 188 -11.55 0.89 -8.07
C VAL A 188 -12.43 1.70 -7.13
N TRP A 189 -12.00 2.88 -6.68
CA TRP A 189 -12.73 3.68 -5.69
C TRP A 189 -14.17 4.00 -6.09
N PHE A 190 -14.40 4.48 -7.31
CA PHE A 190 -15.70 5.00 -7.76
C PHE A 190 -16.56 3.98 -8.52
N ALA A 191 -16.09 2.75 -8.77
CA ALA A 191 -16.82 1.75 -9.55
C ALA A 191 -18.28 1.56 -9.11
N VAL A 192 -18.52 1.49 -7.79
CA VAL A 192 -19.88 1.31 -7.22
C VAL A 192 -20.82 2.51 -7.46
N ARG A 193 -20.28 3.67 -7.89
CA ARG A 193 -21.05 4.87 -8.25
C ARG A 193 -21.17 5.05 -9.75
N TRP A 194 -20.14 4.68 -10.50
CA TRP A 194 -20.11 4.84 -11.96
C TRP A 194 -20.87 3.73 -12.69
N PHE A 195 -20.91 2.53 -12.12
CA PHE A 195 -21.50 1.36 -12.77
C PHE A 195 -22.63 0.76 -11.93
N ARG A 196 -23.47 -0.04 -12.57
CA ARG A 196 -24.42 -0.91 -11.88
C ARG A 196 -23.64 -2.02 -11.19
N SER A 197 -23.49 -1.90 -9.88
CA SER A 197 -22.71 -2.80 -9.05
C SER A 197 -23.60 -3.47 -8.01
N ILE A 198 -23.35 -4.75 -7.75
CA ILE A 198 -23.97 -5.46 -6.61
C ILE A 198 -23.20 -5.18 -5.31
N HIS A 199 -21.98 -4.67 -5.43
CA HIS A 199 -21.13 -4.33 -4.31
C HIS A 199 -21.72 -3.14 -3.55
N GLN A 200 -21.65 -3.19 -2.21
CA GLN A 200 -22.13 -2.11 -1.37
C GLN A 200 -21.38 -0.81 -1.61
N PHE A 201 -22.05 0.32 -1.37
CA PHE A 201 -21.41 1.63 -1.31
C PHE A 201 -20.31 1.69 -0.25
N GLN A 202 -19.35 2.61 -0.43
CA GLN A 202 -18.21 2.75 0.46
C GLN A 202 -18.67 2.96 1.91
N SER A 203 -18.02 2.25 2.84
CA SER A 203 -18.25 2.43 4.26
C SER A 203 -17.93 3.87 4.68
N SER A 204 -18.91 4.53 5.27
CA SER A 204 -18.85 5.90 5.76
C SER A 204 -19.73 6.02 7.00
N PRO A 205 -19.65 7.12 7.77
CA PRO A 205 -20.59 7.36 8.85
C PRO A 205 -22.07 7.34 8.41
N SER A 206 -22.38 7.61 7.15
CA SER A 206 -23.75 7.57 6.64
C SER A 206 -24.20 6.19 6.13
N THR A 207 -23.26 5.30 5.80
CA THR A 207 -23.57 3.96 5.26
C THR A 207 -23.36 2.82 6.26
N VAL A 208 -22.71 3.08 7.39
CA VAL A 208 -22.46 2.10 8.46
C VAL A 208 -23.28 2.45 9.70
N ASP A 209 -24.00 1.46 10.23
CA ASP A 209 -24.76 1.56 11.47
C ASP A 209 -23.87 2.07 12.63
N PRO A 210 -24.32 3.06 13.43
CA PRO A 210 -23.57 3.57 14.57
C PRO A 210 -22.88 2.52 15.44
N ALA A 211 -23.56 1.40 15.73
CA ALA A 211 -23.04 0.33 16.58
C ALA A 211 -21.83 -0.39 15.98
N LEU A 212 -21.71 -0.42 14.64
CA LEU A 212 -20.65 -1.13 13.92
C LEU A 212 -19.44 -0.23 13.60
N ARG A 213 -19.53 1.09 13.83
CA ARG A 213 -18.49 2.05 13.42
C ARG A 213 -17.22 1.94 14.25
N VAL A 214 -17.32 1.71 15.56
CA VAL A 214 -16.17 1.72 16.46
C VAL A 214 -15.18 0.60 16.11
N PRO A 215 -15.58 -0.69 16.01
CA PRO A 215 -14.67 -1.76 15.61
C PRO A 215 -14.03 -1.51 14.24
N LEU A 216 -14.83 -1.04 13.27
CA LEU A 216 -14.33 -0.71 11.92
C LEU A 216 -13.24 0.37 11.95
N ARG A 217 -13.43 1.44 12.74
CA ARG A 217 -12.42 2.51 12.87
C ARG A 217 -11.17 2.02 13.58
N VAL A 218 -11.32 1.25 14.65
CA VAL A 218 -10.17 0.69 15.39
C VAL A 218 -9.33 -0.19 14.45
N MET A 219 -9.97 -1.06 13.67
CA MET A 219 -9.26 -1.86 12.66
C MET A 219 -8.67 -1.00 11.53
N ALA A 220 -9.36 0.05 11.07
CA ALA A 220 -8.82 0.98 10.08
C ALA A 220 -7.50 1.62 10.55
N PHE A 221 -7.45 2.07 11.81
CA PHE A 221 -6.21 2.58 12.39
C PHE A 221 -5.18 1.48 12.64
N ALA A 222 -5.59 0.29 13.09
CA ALA A 222 -4.68 -0.85 13.27
C ALA A 222 -3.90 -1.15 11.98
N PHE A 223 -4.61 -1.32 10.86
CA PHE A 223 -3.98 -1.57 9.57
C PHE A 223 -3.21 -0.36 9.03
N LEU A 224 -3.58 0.88 9.39
CA LEU A 224 -2.79 2.07 9.06
C LEU A 224 -1.44 2.07 9.79
N PHE A 225 -1.40 1.74 11.08
CA PHE A 225 -0.14 1.64 11.83
C PHE A 225 0.74 0.49 11.33
N LEU A 226 0.13 -0.66 10.99
CA LEU A 226 0.83 -1.77 10.35
C LEU A 226 1.38 -1.36 8.96
N LEU A 227 0.58 -0.65 8.15
CA LEU A 227 1.04 -0.10 6.87
C LEU A 227 2.26 0.78 7.08
N MET A 228 2.18 1.76 7.99
CA MET A 228 3.30 2.67 8.26
C MET A 228 4.56 1.92 8.70
N GLY A 229 4.42 0.93 9.60
CA GLY A 229 5.54 0.12 10.08
C GLY A 229 6.17 -0.76 9.00
N PHE A 230 5.37 -1.45 8.20
CA PHE A 230 5.83 -2.32 7.10
C PHE A 230 6.31 -1.54 5.88
N LEU A 231 5.75 -0.36 5.61
CA LEU A 231 6.24 0.54 4.58
C LEU A 231 7.63 1.05 4.96
N TRP A 232 7.83 1.43 6.22
CA TRP A 232 9.13 1.89 6.72
C TRP A 232 10.21 0.82 6.64
N GLN A 233 10.03 -0.30 7.37
CA GLN A 233 10.10 -1.60 6.72
C GLN A 233 10.91 -1.76 5.44
N ARG A 234 10.12 -1.91 4.39
CA ARG A 234 10.52 -2.15 3.02
C ARG A 234 11.29 -0.98 2.44
N TYR A 235 10.93 0.26 2.76
CA TYR A 235 11.64 1.46 2.29
C TYR A 235 13.12 1.43 2.67
N ARG A 236 13.45 1.10 3.93
CA ARG A 236 14.85 1.03 4.38
C ARG A 236 15.63 -0.06 3.68
N ILE A 237 15.02 -1.23 3.50
CA ILE A 237 15.65 -2.36 2.81
C ILE A 237 15.89 -1.99 1.34
N ALA A 238 14.89 -1.44 0.65
CA ALA A 238 15.00 -0.99 -0.72
C ALA A 238 16.09 0.08 -0.87
N LEU A 239 16.13 1.08 0.02
CA LEU A 239 17.14 2.13 -0.02
C LEU A 239 18.55 1.61 0.27
N ALA A 240 18.70 0.64 1.16
CA ALA A 240 19.97 -0.03 1.40
C ALA A 240 20.45 -0.78 0.15
N HIS A 241 19.58 -1.58 -0.45
CA HIS A 241 19.89 -2.29 -1.70
C HIS A 241 20.29 -1.32 -2.83
N ARG A 242 19.61 -0.18 -2.98
CA ARG A 242 19.97 0.84 -3.98
C ARG A 242 21.34 1.47 -3.72
N LYS A 243 21.68 1.72 -2.45
CA LYS A 243 23.02 2.22 -2.08
C LYS A 243 24.10 1.21 -2.41
N ASP A 244 23.85 -0.07 -2.12
CA ASP A 244 24.80 -1.14 -2.40
C ASP A 244 24.97 -1.33 -3.91
N GLU A 245 23.87 -1.40 -4.68
CA GLU A 245 23.89 -1.53 -6.15
C GLU A 245 24.65 -0.38 -6.83
N VAL A 246 24.51 0.86 -6.37
CA VAL A 246 25.18 2.04 -6.95
C VAL A 246 26.63 2.19 -6.47
N ALA A 247 26.97 1.65 -5.30
CA ALA A 247 28.32 1.72 -4.73
C ALA A 247 29.26 0.62 -5.25
N LEU A 248 28.73 -0.46 -5.84
CA LEU A 248 29.54 -1.54 -6.38
C LEU A 248 30.32 -1.07 -7.62
N PRO A 249 31.64 -1.31 -7.69
CA PRO A 249 32.42 -1.00 -8.89
C PRO A 249 32.06 -1.93 -10.06
N ASP A 250 32.08 -1.39 -11.29
CA ASP A 250 31.74 -2.10 -12.55
C ASP A 250 32.59 -3.36 -12.82
N ALA A 251 33.74 -3.49 -12.16
CA ALA A 251 34.58 -4.67 -12.17
C ALA A 251 35.07 -5.01 -10.76
N LEU A 252 35.09 -6.30 -10.45
CA LEU A 252 35.86 -6.80 -9.29
C LEU A 252 37.31 -6.33 -9.42
N PRO A 253 38.01 -5.95 -8.33
CA PRO A 253 39.42 -5.62 -8.42
C PRO A 253 40.18 -6.77 -9.07
N THR A 254 40.79 -6.48 -10.22
CA THR A 254 41.63 -7.41 -10.98
C THR A 254 42.93 -7.64 -10.22
N THR A 255 42.89 -8.36 -9.11
CA THR A 255 44.12 -8.72 -8.39
C THR A 255 44.22 -10.22 -8.18
N ALA A 256 45.35 -10.73 -8.67
CA ALA A 256 45.96 -12.02 -8.39
C ALA A 256 45.52 -13.23 -9.21
N ARG A 257 45.56 -13.14 -10.55
CA ARG A 257 46.23 -14.24 -11.27
C ARG A 257 47.72 -14.00 -11.06
N ARG A 258 48.24 -14.56 -9.96
CA ARG A 258 49.67 -14.57 -9.63
C ARG A 258 50.45 -14.84 -10.91
N GLU A 259 51.40 -13.96 -11.22
CA GLU A 259 52.50 -14.30 -12.10
C GLU A 259 53.12 -15.57 -11.52
N VAL A 260 52.82 -16.70 -12.18
CA VAL A 260 53.63 -17.91 -12.04
C VAL A 260 54.88 -17.58 -12.84
N THR A 261 55.85 -16.96 -12.18
CA THR A 261 57.20 -16.90 -12.73
C THR A 261 57.73 -18.33 -12.83
N PRO A 262 58.39 -18.66 -13.94
CA PRO A 262 58.70 -20.04 -14.37
C PRO A 262 59.71 -20.76 -13.46
#